data_AF-A0A7W2IVR7-F1
#
_entry.id   AF-A0A7W2IVR7-F1
#
_cell.length_a   1.000
_cell.length_b   1.000
_cell.length_c   1.000
_cell.angle_alpha   90.00
_cell.angle_beta   90.00
_cell.angle_gamma   90.00
#
_symmetry.space_group_name_H-M   'P 1'
#
loop_
_entity.id
_entity.type
_entity.pdbx_description
1 polymer ?
#
loop_
_entity_poly.entity_id
_entity_poly.type
_entity_poly.pdbx_seq_one_letter_code
_entity_poly.pdbx_strand_id
1 'polypeptide(L)'
;MKVSEDGMSAGSESLGVEVELLQEKIRVLEIQNEILSSTSSDIQMMYFAALAFAATFLIAFLGVNIYFTRSKFEEERKLLENLFEAKGKELSVFTQAEIEEHLVNIKSELRQDFEQSIKSLEAGISRQKERLTEEVLEREYQHLKLEIACTDVEATKARLHIALCVAANKLDRDTQIANNLIQLNELLSKGAQINSLSVSRAIKDLRTLPGHHAKLVEQVENKIIQAHETAA
;
A
#
# COMPACT_ATOMS: atom_id res chain seq x y z
N MET A 1 -99.01 -57.82 113.90
CA MET A 1 -98.05 -56.73 114.10
C MET A 1 -96.66 -57.24 113.75
N LYS A 2 -96.20 -56.95 112.53
CA LYS A 2 -94.80 -56.74 112.13
C LYS A 2 -94.81 -56.43 110.63
N VAL A 3 -94.67 -55.15 110.34
CA VAL A 3 -94.33 -54.60 109.03
C VAL A 3 -92.85 -54.94 108.82
N SER A 4 -92.49 -55.41 107.62
CA SER A 4 -91.09 -55.51 107.22
C SER A 4 -90.97 -54.85 105.85
N GLU A 5 -90.36 -53.67 105.91
CA GLU A 5 -89.79 -52.89 104.82
C GLU A 5 -88.72 -53.74 104.13
N ASP A 6 -88.90 -54.06 102.85
CA ASP A 6 -87.83 -54.63 101.99
C ASP A 6 -88.11 -54.30 100.52
N GLY A 7 -88.38 -53.01 100.25
CA GLY A 7 -88.71 -52.53 98.89
C GLY A 7 -87.91 -51.32 98.40
N MET A 8 -87.01 -50.75 99.21
CA MET A 8 -86.34 -49.47 98.89
C MET A 8 -84.82 -49.56 98.65
N SER A 9 -84.21 -50.75 98.65
CA SER A 9 -82.75 -50.89 98.46
C SER A 9 -82.29 -51.15 97.02
N ALA A 10 -83.15 -51.67 96.12
CA ALA A 10 -82.73 -52.11 94.78
C ALA A 10 -82.73 -51.00 93.71
N GLY A 11 -83.51 -49.93 93.91
CA GLY A 11 -83.62 -48.82 92.95
C GLY A 11 -82.44 -47.82 93.02
N SER A 12 -81.83 -47.63 94.19
CA SER A 12 -80.71 -46.69 94.34
C SER A 12 -79.39 -47.24 93.80
N GLU A 13 -79.18 -48.56 93.86
CA GLU A 13 -77.98 -49.20 93.31
C GLU A 13 -77.99 -49.22 91.77
N SER A 14 -79.14 -49.47 91.13
CA SER A 14 -79.27 -49.43 89.66
C SER A 14 -79.05 -48.02 89.09
N LEU A 15 -79.56 -46.98 89.77
CA LEU A 15 -79.34 -45.58 89.39
C LEU A 15 -77.88 -45.14 89.63
N GLY A 16 -77.24 -45.62 90.70
CA GLY A 16 -75.83 -45.37 90.96
C GLY A 16 -74.92 -45.97 89.88
N VAL A 17 -75.19 -47.21 89.47
CA VAL A 17 -74.45 -47.90 88.39
C VAL A 17 -74.65 -47.21 87.04
N GLU A 18 -75.85 -46.73 86.72
CA GLU A 18 -76.12 -46.01 85.47
C GLU A 18 -75.40 -44.64 85.44
N VAL A 19 -75.35 -43.93 86.57
CA VAL A 19 -74.61 -42.66 86.71
C VAL A 19 -73.10 -42.87 86.61
N GLU A 20 -72.53 -43.91 87.22
CA GLU A 20 -71.11 -44.26 87.08
C GLU A 20 -70.76 -44.61 85.63
N LEU A 21 -71.63 -45.34 84.94
CA LEU A 21 -71.41 -45.75 83.55
C LEU A 21 -71.52 -44.57 82.57
N LEU A 22 -72.38 -43.59 82.87
CA LEU A 22 -72.45 -42.31 82.17
C LEU A 22 -71.20 -41.44 82.42
N GLN A 23 -70.71 -41.37 83.66
CA GLN A 23 -69.49 -40.64 83.99
C GLN A 23 -68.26 -41.23 83.29
N GLU A 24 -68.14 -42.55 83.23
CA GLU A 24 -67.04 -43.21 82.53
C GLU A 24 -67.12 -42.98 81.01
N LYS A 25 -68.33 -42.99 80.42
CA LYS A 25 -68.51 -42.61 79.00
C LYS A 25 -68.11 -41.17 78.72
N ILE A 26 -68.46 -40.23 79.61
CA ILE A 26 -68.05 -38.83 79.50
C ILE A 26 -66.53 -38.72 79.55
N ARG A 27 -65.87 -39.39 80.49
CA ARG A 27 -64.39 -39.42 80.59
C ARG A 27 -63.74 -39.98 79.33
N VAL A 28 -64.27 -41.08 78.78
CA VAL A 28 -63.75 -41.66 77.53
C VAL A 28 -63.91 -40.69 76.35
N LEU A 29 -65.04 -39.98 76.26
CA LEU A 29 -65.27 -38.98 75.22
C LEU A 29 -64.34 -37.77 75.35
N GLU A 30 -64.05 -37.33 76.57
CA GLU A 30 -63.07 -36.26 76.83
C GLU A 30 -61.66 -36.65 76.35
N ILE A 31 -61.22 -37.88 76.67
CA ILE A 31 -59.93 -38.42 76.20
C ILE A 31 -59.90 -38.51 74.67
N GLN A 32 -60.98 -39.00 74.04
CA GLN A 32 -61.06 -39.08 72.58
C GLN A 32 -61.01 -37.70 71.92
N ASN A 33 -61.65 -36.69 72.52
CA ASN A 33 -61.65 -35.33 71.98
C ASN A 33 -60.27 -34.67 72.13
N GLU A 34 -59.56 -34.94 73.23
CA GLU A 34 -58.17 -34.50 73.41
C GLU A 34 -57.22 -35.14 72.38
N ILE A 35 -57.37 -36.45 72.13
CA ILE A 35 -56.61 -37.17 71.09
C ILE A 35 -56.95 -36.66 69.69
N LEU A 36 -58.22 -36.39 69.39
CA LEU A 36 -58.64 -35.84 68.10
C LEU A 36 -58.09 -34.43 67.89
N SER A 37 -58.10 -33.60 68.93
CA SER A 37 -57.54 -32.25 68.89
C SER A 37 -56.03 -32.26 68.66
N SER A 38 -55.29 -33.12 69.36
CA SER A 38 -53.84 -33.27 69.17
C SER A 38 -53.51 -33.82 67.79
N THR A 39 -54.22 -34.86 67.35
CA THR A 39 -54.05 -35.45 66.00
C THR A 39 -54.36 -34.44 64.90
N SER A 40 -55.41 -33.62 65.06
CA SER A 40 -55.75 -32.57 64.10
C SER A 40 -54.64 -31.52 64.01
N SER A 41 -54.05 -31.12 65.14
CA SER A 41 -52.92 -30.20 65.19
C SER A 41 -51.68 -30.81 64.51
N ASP A 42 -51.38 -32.08 64.77
CA ASP A 42 -50.24 -32.77 64.16
C ASP A 42 -50.38 -32.90 62.64
N ILE A 43 -51.60 -33.21 62.16
CA ILE A 43 -51.90 -33.25 60.73
C ILE A 43 -51.70 -31.88 60.08
N GLN A 44 -52.17 -30.80 60.71
CA GLN A 44 -51.95 -29.43 60.21
C GLN A 44 -50.45 -29.09 60.16
N MET A 45 -49.69 -29.44 61.20
CA MET A 45 -48.24 -29.22 61.23
C MET A 45 -47.53 -30.03 60.15
N MET A 46 -47.95 -31.27 59.87
CA MET A 46 -47.42 -32.06 58.75
C MET A 46 -47.73 -31.41 57.39
N TYR A 47 -48.94 -30.89 57.19
CA TYR A 47 -49.28 -30.17 55.95
C TYR A 47 -48.47 -28.88 55.78
N PHE A 48 -48.27 -28.10 56.86
CA PHE A 48 -47.43 -26.92 56.81
C PHE A 48 -45.96 -27.25 56.56
N ALA A 49 -45.44 -28.32 57.17
CA ALA A 49 -44.09 -28.79 56.92
C ALA A 49 -43.92 -29.26 55.46
N ALA A 50 -44.88 -30.03 54.94
CA ALA A 50 -44.87 -30.47 53.54
C ALA A 50 -44.95 -29.29 52.56
N LEU A 51 -45.80 -28.30 52.86
CA LEU A 51 -45.92 -27.08 52.05
C LEU A 51 -44.64 -26.23 52.09
N ALA A 52 -44.03 -26.06 53.26
CA ALA A 52 -42.78 -25.33 53.43
C ALA A 52 -41.63 -26.04 52.67
N PHE A 53 -41.57 -27.37 52.74
CA PHE A 53 -40.62 -28.16 51.97
C PHE A 53 -40.82 -27.99 50.46
N ALA A 54 -42.06 -28.13 49.97
CA ALA A 54 -42.39 -27.98 48.56
C ALA A 54 -42.06 -26.56 48.04
N ALA A 55 -42.40 -25.52 48.79
CA ALA A 55 -42.09 -24.14 48.43
C ALA A 55 -40.57 -23.89 48.38
N THR A 56 -39.83 -24.37 49.38
CA THR A 56 -38.36 -24.21 49.43
C THR A 56 -37.68 -24.99 48.30
N PHE A 57 -38.14 -26.21 48.01
CA PHE A 57 -37.65 -27.02 46.90
C PHE A 57 -37.88 -26.31 45.56
N LEU A 58 -39.07 -25.74 45.34
CA LEU A 58 -39.41 -25.06 44.09
C LEU A 58 -38.58 -23.78 43.89
N ILE A 59 -38.35 -23.00 44.97
CA ILE A 59 -37.48 -21.82 44.93
C ILE A 59 -36.03 -22.22 44.63
N ALA A 60 -35.50 -23.24 45.31
CA ALA A 60 -34.14 -23.71 45.08
C ALA A 60 -33.95 -24.24 43.66
N PHE A 61 -34.91 -25.03 43.17
CA PHE A 61 -34.90 -25.57 41.81
C PHE A 61 -34.96 -24.45 40.77
N LEU A 62 -35.81 -23.44 40.96
CA LEU A 62 -35.89 -22.29 40.07
C LEU A 62 -34.58 -21.49 40.08
N GLY A 63 -33.98 -21.25 41.25
CA GLY A 63 -32.71 -20.54 41.38
C GLY A 63 -31.57 -21.24 40.65
N VAL A 64 -31.48 -22.56 40.76
CA VAL A 64 -30.49 -23.37 40.05
C VAL A 64 -30.68 -23.30 38.53
N ASN A 65 -31.92 -23.42 38.05
CA ASN A 65 -32.21 -23.34 36.61
C ASN A 65 -31.91 -21.95 36.03
N ILE A 66 -32.28 -20.88 36.74
CA ILE A 66 -31.94 -19.50 36.33
C ILE A 66 -30.43 -19.32 36.27
N TYR A 67 -29.70 -19.81 37.27
CA TYR A 67 -28.24 -19.73 37.31
C TYR A 67 -27.60 -20.46 36.12
N PHE A 68 -27.97 -21.71 35.86
CA PHE A 68 -27.44 -22.46 34.73
C PHE A 68 -27.79 -21.83 33.38
N THR A 69 -29.02 -21.33 33.22
CA THR A 69 -29.44 -20.65 31.98
C THR A 69 -28.62 -19.38 31.76
N ARG A 70 -28.40 -18.58 32.80
CA ARG A 70 -27.60 -17.36 32.72
C ARG A 70 -26.13 -17.67 32.43
N SER A 71 -25.56 -18.69 33.08
CA SER A 71 -24.17 -19.11 32.85
C SER A 71 -23.96 -19.55 31.41
N LYS A 72 -24.87 -20.39 30.88
CA LYS A 72 -24.82 -20.86 29.50
C LYS A 72 -24.91 -19.70 28.50
N PHE A 73 -25.81 -18.74 28.73
CA PHE A 73 -25.93 -17.56 27.88
C PHE A 73 -24.66 -16.70 27.90
N GLU A 74 -24.04 -16.51 29.07
CA GLU A 74 -22.79 -15.75 29.20
C GLU A 74 -21.62 -16.44 28.49
N GLU A 75 -21.54 -17.77 28.56
CA GLU A 75 -20.54 -18.57 27.83
C GLU A 75 -20.74 -18.49 26.31
N GLU A 76 -21.97 -18.64 25.83
CA GLU A 76 -22.30 -18.50 24.41
C GLU A 76 -21.98 -17.09 23.89
N ARG A 77 -22.31 -16.05 24.67
CA ARG A 77 -21.97 -14.66 24.34
C ARG A 77 -20.46 -14.46 24.21
N LYS A 78 -19.69 -14.93 25.19
CA LYS A 78 -18.21 -14.84 25.17
C LYS A 78 -17.61 -15.59 24.00
N LEU A 79 -18.14 -16.76 23.66
CA LEU A 79 -17.69 -17.54 22.51
C LEU A 79 -17.92 -16.76 21.21
N LEU A 80 -19.09 -16.13 21.07
CA LEU A 80 -19.43 -15.33 19.90
C LEU A 80 -18.55 -14.08 19.78
N GLU A 81 -18.32 -13.37 20.90
CA GLU A 81 -17.41 -12.22 20.95
C GLU A 81 -15.98 -12.62 20.52
N ASN A 82 -15.46 -13.73 21.05
CA ASN A 82 -14.13 -14.23 20.68
C ASN A 82 -14.04 -14.61 19.20
N LEU A 83 -15.07 -15.28 18.65
CA LEU A 83 -15.12 -15.63 17.22
C LEU A 83 -15.16 -14.39 16.35
N PHE A 84 -15.94 -13.37 16.74
CA PHE A 84 -16.04 -12.12 16.01
C PHE A 84 -14.70 -11.36 16.01
N GLU A 85 -14.04 -11.24 17.17
CA GLU A 85 -12.72 -10.61 17.24
C GLU A 85 -11.66 -11.35 16.43
N ALA A 86 -11.64 -12.69 16.50
CA ALA A 86 -10.71 -13.51 15.75
C ALA A 86 -10.90 -13.33 14.24
N LYS A 87 -12.15 -13.39 13.76
CA LYS A 87 -12.47 -13.20 12.34
C LYS A 87 -12.23 -11.76 11.87
N GLY A 88 -12.50 -10.77 12.71
CA GLY A 88 -12.20 -9.37 12.42
C GLY A 88 -10.70 -9.13 12.23
N LYS A 89 -9.86 -9.71 13.11
CA LYS A 89 -8.39 -9.66 12.97
C LYS A 89 -7.92 -10.37 11.71
N GLU A 90 -8.39 -11.59 11.44
CA GLU A 90 -8.04 -12.35 10.24
C GLU A 90 -8.38 -11.57 8.96
N LEU A 91 -9.57 -10.97 8.88
CA LEU A 91 -9.99 -10.16 7.74
C LEU A 91 -9.12 -8.90 7.58
N SER A 92 -8.75 -8.23 8.68
CA SER A 92 -7.89 -7.04 8.64
C SER A 92 -6.47 -7.36 8.13
N VAL A 93 -5.89 -8.48 8.55
CA VAL A 93 -4.56 -8.91 8.11
C VAL A 93 -4.57 -9.33 6.64
N PHE A 94 -5.60 -10.08 6.23
CA PHE A 94 -5.76 -10.50 4.84
C PHE A 94 -5.90 -9.30 3.90
N THR A 95 -6.79 -8.37 4.24
CA THR A 95 -7.01 -7.16 3.43
C THR A 95 -5.78 -6.25 3.39
N GLN A 96 -5.04 -6.12 4.49
CA GLN A 96 -3.82 -5.33 4.51
C GLN A 96 -2.73 -5.95 3.61
N ALA A 97 -2.53 -7.27 3.67
CA ALA A 97 -1.54 -7.95 2.83
C ALA A 97 -1.87 -7.82 1.34
N GLU A 98 -3.13 -8.00 0.97
CA GLU A 98 -3.60 -7.86 -0.41
C GLU A 98 -3.43 -6.42 -0.93
N ILE A 99 -3.74 -5.41 -0.10
CA ILE A 99 -3.51 -4.00 -0.43
C ILE A 99 -2.01 -3.71 -0.61
N GLU A 100 -1.16 -4.21 0.28
CA GLU A 100 0.30 -4.03 0.18
C GLU A 100 0.87 -4.67 -1.08
N GLU A 101 0.42 -5.87 -1.45
CA GLU A 101 0.81 -6.55 -2.69
C GLU A 101 0.40 -5.73 -3.92
N HIS A 102 -0.85 -5.28 -3.99
CA HIS A 102 -1.32 -4.42 -5.08
C HIS A 102 -0.53 -3.11 -5.16
N LEU A 103 -0.20 -2.48 -4.03
CA LEU A 103 0.61 -1.27 -4.00
C LEU A 103 2.04 -1.49 -4.51
N VAL A 104 2.65 -2.64 -4.20
CA VAL A 104 3.98 -3.00 -4.71
C VAL A 104 3.93 -3.18 -6.23
N ASN A 105 2.91 -3.87 -6.74
CA ASN A 105 2.74 -4.09 -8.19
C ASN A 105 2.55 -2.76 -8.93
N ILE A 106 1.63 -1.90 -8.46
CA ILE A 106 1.41 -0.57 -9.04
C ILE A 106 2.71 0.26 -9.03
N LYS A 107 3.48 0.25 -7.94
CA LYS A 107 4.75 0.98 -7.88
C LYS A 107 5.77 0.44 -8.89
N SER A 108 5.82 -0.87 -9.09
CA SER A 108 6.75 -1.49 -10.04
C SER A 108 6.40 -1.15 -11.49
N GLU A 109 5.11 -1.23 -11.86
CA GLU A 109 4.61 -0.86 -13.19
C GLU A 109 4.87 0.61 -13.47
N LEU A 110 4.49 1.50 -12.53
CA LEU A 110 4.70 2.93 -12.66
C LEU A 110 6.19 3.28 -12.85
N ARG A 111 7.08 2.59 -12.11
CA ARG A 111 8.52 2.79 -12.24
C ARG A 111 9.04 2.35 -13.61
N GLN A 112 8.56 1.22 -14.12
CA GLN A 112 8.93 0.73 -15.44
C GLN A 112 8.46 1.67 -16.57
N ASP A 113 7.23 2.15 -16.48
CA ASP A 113 6.65 3.08 -17.45
C ASP A 113 7.41 4.43 -17.47
N PHE A 114 7.76 4.95 -16.29
CA PHE A 114 8.57 6.16 -16.19
C PHE A 114 9.98 5.94 -16.74
N GLU A 115 10.63 4.81 -16.44
CA GLU A 115 11.97 4.53 -16.95
C GLU A 115 11.98 4.41 -18.48
N GLN A 116 10.97 3.76 -19.06
CA GLN A 116 10.84 3.66 -20.51
C GLN A 116 10.54 5.03 -21.16
N SER A 117 9.67 5.83 -20.54
CA SER A 117 9.37 7.19 -20.98
C SER A 117 10.62 8.08 -20.95
N ILE A 118 11.40 8.04 -19.87
CA ILE A 118 12.66 8.79 -19.73
C ILE A 118 13.65 8.38 -20.83
N LYS A 119 13.88 7.08 -21.04
CA LYS A 119 14.78 6.59 -22.10
C LYS A 119 14.35 7.08 -23.49
N SER A 120 13.04 7.08 -23.77
CA SER A 120 12.51 7.57 -25.04
C SER A 120 12.75 9.08 -25.22
N LEU A 121 12.62 9.85 -24.13
CA LEU A 121 12.82 11.29 -24.12
C LEU A 121 14.31 11.64 -24.29
N GLU A 122 15.20 10.95 -23.58
CA GLU A 122 16.65 11.09 -23.71
C GLU A 122 17.13 10.79 -25.13
N ALA A 123 16.62 9.73 -25.74
CA ALA A 123 16.90 9.40 -27.14
C ALA A 123 16.39 10.50 -28.10
N GLY A 124 15.20 11.04 -27.84
CA GLY A 124 14.63 12.16 -28.60
C GLY A 124 15.49 13.43 -28.50
N ILE A 125 15.91 13.80 -27.29
CA ILE A 125 16.78 14.96 -27.04
C ILE A 125 18.14 14.76 -27.71
N SER A 126 18.72 13.57 -27.64
CA SER A 126 20.03 13.26 -28.24
C SER A 126 19.99 13.43 -29.76
N ARG A 127 18.95 12.90 -30.41
CA ARG A 127 18.72 13.08 -31.85
C ARG A 127 18.51 14.54 -32.23
N GLN A 128 17.74 15.29 -31.44
CA GLN A 128 17.55 16.72 -31.69
C GLN A 128 18.85 17.52 -31.52
N LYS A 129 19.68 17.17 -30.54
CA LYS A 129 20.98 17.80 -30.33
C LYS A 129 21.93 17.52 -31.50
N GLU A 130 21.99 16.29 -31.98
CA GLU A 130 22.78 15.92 -33.17
C GLU A 130 22.33 16.71 -34.39
N ARG A 131 21.03 16.71 -34.66
CA ARG A 131 20.45 17.47 -35.77
C ARG A 131 20.75 18.98 -35.67
N LEU A 132 20.60 19.57 -34.49
CA LEU A 132 20.89 20.99 -34.29
C LEU A 132 22.38 21.28 -34.50
N THR A 133 23.26 20.38 -34.06
CA THR A 133 24.70 20.51 -34.27
C THR A 133 25.05 20.48 -35.77
N GLU A 134 24.45 19.55 -36.51
CA GLU A 134 24.60 19.46 -37.97
C GLU A 134 24.04 20.70 -38.67
N GLU A 135 22.85 21.20 -38.28
CA GLU A 135 22.26 22.42 -38.84
C GLU A 135 23.11 23.67 -38.57
N VAL A 136 23.74 23.77 -37.40
CA VAL A 136 24.67 24.86 -37.07
C VAL A 136 25.91 24.79 -37.95
N LEU A 137 26.53 23.61 -38.08
CA LEU A 137 27.69 23.41 -38.96
C LEU A 137 27.36 23.71 -40.43
N GLU A 138 26.17 23.32 -40.89
CA GLU A 138 25.71 23.64 -42.24
C GLU A 138 25.56 25.15 -42.43
N ARG A 139 24.96 25.85 -41.47
CA ARG A 139 24.82 27.32 -41.54
C ARG A 139 26.18 28.02 -41.53
N GLU A 140 27.13 27.56 -40.72
CA GLU A 140 28.50 28.07 -40.72
C GLU A 140 29.15 27.88 -42.10
N TYR A 141 28.99 26.69 -42.69
CA TYR A 141 29.51 26.40 -44.02
C TYR A 141 28.89 27.28 -45.12
N GLN A 142 27.56 27.48 -45.09
CA GLN A 142 26.87 28.35 -46.04
C GLN A 142 27.23 29.83 -45.85
N HIS A 143 27.42 30.28 -44.60
CA HIS A 143 27.89 31.63 -44.30
C HIS A 143 29.28 31.86 -44.91
N LEU A 144 30.23 30.94 -44.71
CA LEU A 144 31.56 31.03 -45.31
C LEU A 144 31.51 31.07 -46.85
N LYS A 145 30.62 30.30 -47.49
CA LYS A 145 30.41 30.38 -48.95
C LYS A 145 29.94 31.75 -49.41
N LEU A 146 28.95 32.32 -48.71
CA LEU A 146 28.43 33.65 -49.02
C LEU A 146 29.49 34.72 -48.79
N GLU A 147 30.27 34.61 -47.70
CA GLU A 147 31.36 35.53 -47.39
C GLU A 147 32.44 35.51 -48.48
N ILE A 148 32.79 34.34 -49.02
CA ILE A 148 33.71 34.21 -50.17
C ILE A 148 33.15 34.91 -51.41
N ALA A 149 31.85 34.74 -51.69
CA ALA A 149 31.19 35.34 -52.84
C ALA A 149 31.14 36.88 -52.76
N CYS A 150 31.00 37.43 -51.55
CA CYS A 150 30.95 38.88 -51.32
C CYS A 150 32.32 39.54 -51.11
N THR A 151 33.37 38.75 -50.91
CA THR A 151 34.73 39.28 -50.74
C THR A 151 35.33 39.56 -52.11
N ASP A 152 36.05 40.67 -52.29
CA ASP A 152 36.80 40.94 -53.52
C ASP A 152 38.31 40.73 -53.37
N VAL A 153 38.81 40.82 -52.14
CA VAL A 153 40.25 40.68 -51.83
C VAL A 153 40.68 39.20 -51.90
N GLU A 154 41.56 38.88 -52.84
CA GLU A 154 42.03 37.50 -53.08
C GLU A 154 42.72 36.85 -51.87
N ALA A 155 43.52 37.63 -51.12
CA ALA A 155 44.16 37.18 -49.88
C ALA A 155 43.13 36.72 -48.82
N THR A 156 42.03 37.47 -48.69
CA THR A 156 40.94 37.14 -47.75
C THR A 156 40.16 35.93 -48.24
N LYS A 157 39.92 35.80 -49.56
CA LYS A 157 39.32 34.59 -50.15
C LYS A 157 40.15 33.34 -49.87
N ALA A 158 41.47 33.40 -50.06
CA ALA A 158 42.35 32.26 -49.78
C ALA A 158 42.21 31.78 -48.33
N ARG A 159 42.19 32.71 -47.36
CA ARG A 159 41.94 32.37 -45.95
C ARG A 159 40.57 31.75 -45.72
N LEU A 160 39.53 32.30 -46.35
CA LEU A 160 38.17 31.79 -46.23
C LEU A 160 38.02 30.38 -46.85
N HIS A 161 38.71 30.06 -47.95
CA HIS A 161 38.74 28.71 -48.50
C HIS A 161 39.38 27.69 -47.56
N ILE A 162 40.39 28.07 -46.77
CA ILE A 162 40.97 27.21 -45.73
C ILE A 162 39.93 26.94 -44.64
N ALA A 163 39.25 27.98 -44.15
CA ALA A 163 38.18 27.83 -43.17
C ALA A 163 37.02 26.96 -43.71
N LEU A 164 36.70 27.10 -45.01
CA LEU A 164 35.68 26.33 -45.70
C LEU A 164 36.07 24.84 -45.83
N CYS A 165 37.36 24.52 -45.99
CA CYS A 165 37.86 23.14 -45.95
C CYS A 165 37.68 22.53 -44.56
N VAL A 166 38.00 23.27 -43.50
CA VAL A 166 37.81 22.80 -42.11
C VAL A 166 36.33 22.57 -41.81
N ALA A 167 35.45 23.49 -42.23
CA ALA A 167 34.01 23.33 -42.07
C ALA A 167 33.46 22.13 -42.87
N ALA A 168 33.93 21.91 -44.09
CA ALA A 168 33.57 20.74 -44.89
C ALA A 168 34.06 19.42 -44.28
N ASN A 169 35.23 19.43 -43.62
CA ASN A 169 35.75 18.28 -42.87
C ASN A 169 34.87 17.92 -41.68
N LYS A 170 34.35 18.92 -40.94
CA LYS A 170 33.40 18.69 -39.84
C LYS A 170 32.05 18.12 -40.29
N LEU A 171 31.70 18.26 -41.57
CA LEU A 171 30.48 17.77 -42.19
C LEU A 171 30.71 16.49 -43.02
N ASP A 172 31.92 15.92 -42.98
CA ASP A 172 32.32 14.74 -43.76
C ASP A 172 32.10 14.90 -45.29
N ARG A 173 32.34 16.10 -45.82
CA ARG A 173 32.10 16.42 -47.25
C ARG A 173 33.38 16.43 -48.09
N ASP A 174 33.96 15.26 -48.29
CA ASP A 174 35.24 15.07 -49.01
C ASP A 174 35.31 15.74 -50.38
N THR A 175 34.24 15.65 -51.18
CA THR A 175 34.20 16.27 -52.51
C THR A 175 34.31 17.79 -52.45
N GLN A 176 33.74 18.40 -51.41
CA GLN A 176 33.78 19.84 -51.20
C GLN A 176 35.15 20.28 -50.67
N ILE A 177 35.81 19.46 -49.83
CA ILE A 177 37.20 19.69 -49.41
C ILE A 177 38.11 19.75 -50.64
N ALA A 178 38.02 18.75 -51.53
CA ALA A 178 38.83 18.72 -52.76
C ALA A 178 38.62 19.97 -53.62
N ASN A 179 37.37 20.35 -53.90
CA ASN A 179 37.05 21.52 -54.72
C ASN A 179 37.59 22.82 -54.11
N ASN A 180 37.47 22.98 -52.79
CA ASN A 180 37.95 24.16 -52.09
C ASN A 180 39.47 24.24 -52.06
N LEU A 181 40.17 23.11 -51.92
CA LEU A 181 41.62 23.05 -51.99
C LEU A 181 42.13 23.37 -53.40
N ILE A 182 41.41 22.95 -54.46
CA ILE A 182 41.73 23.33 -55.85
C ILE A 182 41.58 24.85 -56.04
N GLN A 183 40.46 25.43 -55.60
CA GLN A 183 40.24 26.88 -55.69
C GLN A 183 41.27 27.68 -54.90
N LEU A 184 41.65 27.21 -53.71
CA LEU A 184 42.74 27.79 -52.92
C LEU A 184 44.07 27.73 -53.67
N ASN A 185 44.40 26.58 -54.27
CA ASN A 185 45.61 26.40 -55.04
C ASN A 185 45.69 27.35 -56.25
N GLU A 186 44.56 27.58 -56.93
CA GLU A 186 44.44 28.55 -58.02
C GLU A 186 44.67 29.99 -57.54
N LEU A 187 44.09 30.38 -56.41
CA LEU A 187 44.26 31.72 -55.84
C LEU A 187 45.73 31.97 -55.43
N LEU A 188 46.36 31.00 -54.77
CA LEU A 188 47.79 31.08 -54.42
C LEU A 188 48.67 31.16 -55.68
N SER A 189 48.32 30.42 -56.74
CA SER A 189 49.01 30.48 -58.03
C SER A 189 48.87 31.83 -58.74
N LYS A 190 47.78 32.58 -58.49
CA LYS A 190 47.59 33.95 -59.00
C LYS A 190 48.34 35.01 -58.20
N GLY A 191 48.98 34.63 -57.09
CA GLY A 191 49.77 35.53 -56.24
C GLY A 191 49.03 35.99 -54.98
N ALA A 192 47.90 35.39 -54.63
CA ALA A 192 47.24 35.67 -53.35
C ALA A 192 48.17 35.27 -52.19
N GLN A 193 48.40 36.18 -51.25
CA GLN A 193 49.23 35.93 -50.08
C GLN A 193 48.36 35.76 -48.82
N ILE A 194 48.74 34.80 -47.98
CA ILE A 194 48.16 34.66 -46.63
C ILE A 194 48.94 35.57 -45.69
N ASN A 195 48.23 36.34 -44.86
CA ASN A 195 48.85 37.21 -43.86
C ASN A 195 49.81 36.40 -42.98
N SER A 196 51.05 36.87 -42.84
CA SER A 196 52.14 36.24 -42.08
C SER A 196 51.72 35.82 -40.67
N LEU A 197 50.90 36.63 -39.98
CA LEU A 197 50.38 36.33 -38.64
C LEU A 197 49.44 35.11 -38.59
N SER A 198 48.91 34.68 -39.73
CA SER A 198 47.94 33.58 -39.84
C SER A 198 48.49 32.32 -40.53
N VAL A 199 49.71 32.35 -41.05
CA VAL A 199 50.32 31.22 -41.78
C VAL A 199 50.42 29.96 -40.93
N SER A 200 50.93 30.07 -39.70
CA SER A 200 51.05 28.93 -38.79
C SER A 200 49.69 28.29 -38.47
N ARG A 201 48.66 29.11 -38.29
CA ARG A 201 47.27 28.64 -38.07
C ARG A 201 46.71 27.97 -39.32
N ALA A 202 46.90 28.58 -40.49
CA ALA A 202 46.46 28.04 -41.77
C ALA A 202 47.07 26.65 -42.06
N ILE A 203 48.37 26.48 -41.81
CA ILE A 203 49.04 25.18 -41.97
C ILE A 203 48.49 24.17 -40.96
N LYS A 204 48.30 24.57 -39.70
CA LYS A 204 47.72 23.68 -38.69
C LYS A 204 46.32 23.22 -39.09
N ASP A 205 45.48 24.13 -39.58
CA ASP A 205 44.12 23.85 -40.03
C ASP A 205 44.13 22.93 -41.25
N LEU A 206 45.04 23.14 -42.22
CA LEU A 206 45.21 22.25 -43.38
C LEU A 206 45.65 20.82 -42.99
N ARG A 207 46.49 20.68 -41.97
CA ARG A 207 46.92 19.37 -41.44
C ARG A 207 45.83 18.62 -40.68
N THR A 208 44.73 19.27 -40.32
CA THR A 208 43.56 18.58 -39.74
C THR A 208 42.70 17.88 -40.79
N LEU A 209 42.96 18.11 -42.08
CA LEU A 209 42.20 17.52 -43.17
C LEU A 209 42.53 16.03 -43.36
N PRO A 210 41.61 15.26 -43.97
CA PRO A 210 41.79 13.83 -44.15
C PRO A 210 43.01 13.47 -45.00
N GLY A 211 43.68 12.37 -44.64
CA GLY A 211 44.95 11.94 -45.27
C GLY A 211 44.85 11.62 -46.77
N HIS A 212 43.67 11.30 -47.30
CA HIS A 212 43.47 11.11 -48.75
C HIS A 212 43.65 12.38 -49.58
N HIS A 213 43.61 13.57 -48.95
CA HIS A 213 43.93 14.85 -49.58
C HIS A 213 45.37 15.30 -49.34
N ALA A 214 46.22 14.50 -48.67
CA ALA A 214 47.56 14.89 -48.22
C ALA A 214 48.45 15.49 -49.32
N LYS A 215 48.41 14.92 -50.54
CA LYS A 215 49.21 15.45 -51.67
C LYS A 215 48.79 16.87 -52.07
N LEU A 216 47.49 17.17 -52.07
CA LEU A 216 46.97 18.49 -52.42
C LEU A 216 47.22 19.48 -51.29
N VAL A 217 47.08 19.03 -50.05
CA VAL A 217 47.43 19.80 -48.84
C VAL A 217 48.91 20.17 -48.84
N GLU A 218 49.81 19.22 -49.12
CA GLU A 218 51.25 19.47 -49.18
C GLU A 218 51.62 20.49 -50.27
N GLN A 219 50.99 20.38 -51.45
CA GLN A 219 51.18 21.36 -52.53
C GLN A 219 50.74 22.78 -52.10
N VAL A 220 49.60 22.90 -51.42
CA VAL A 220 49.07 24.16 -50.92
C VAL A 220 49.96 24.70 -49.78
N GLU A 221 50.38 23.86 -48.83
CA GLU A 221 51.30 24.23 -47.74
C GLU A 221 52.61 24.81 -48.30
N ASN A 222 53.23 24.12 -49.25
CA ASN A 222 54.49 24.57 -49.86
C ASN A 222 54.35 25.93 -50.55
N LYS A 223 53.22 26.17 -51.26
CA LYS A 223 52.95 27.46 -51.89
C LYS A 223 52.72 28.58 -50.88
N ILE A 224 52.05 28.29 -49.76
CA ILE A 224 51.85 29.27 -48.67
C ILE A 224 53.19 29.65 -48.05
N ILE A 225 54.06 28.68 -47.81
CA ILE A 225 55.40 28.90 -47.23
C ILE A 225 56.27 29.71 -48.20
N GLN A 226 56.33 29.33 -49.47
CA GLN A 226 57.09 30.05 -50.50
C GLN A 226 56.61 31.50 -50.66
N ALA A 227 55.30 31.72 -50.71
CA ALA A 227 54.72 33.07 -50.80
C ALA A 227 55.08 33.93 -49.58
N HIS A 228 55.20 33.32 -48.40
CA HIS A 228 55.62 34.02 -47.19
C HIS A 228 57.12 34.36 -47.19
N GLU A 229 57.98 33.44 -47.63
CA GLU A 229 59.44 33.63 -47.72
C GLU A 229 59.83 34.69 -48.76
N THR A 230 59.07 34.82 -49.85
CA THR A 230 59.32 35.85 -50.88
C THR A 230 58.82 37.25 -50.53
N ALA A 231 57.99 37.39 -49.48
CA ALA A 231 57.41 38.66 -49.05
C ALA A 231 58.12 39.30 -47.84
N ALA A 232 59.05 38.58 -47.22
CA ALA A 232 59.92 39.04 -46.13
C ALA A 232 61.24 39.60 -46.68
#